data_AF-A0A1H9RMB9-F1
#
_entry.id   AF-A0A1H9RMB9-F1
#
_cell.length_a   1.000
_cell.length_b   1.000
_cell.length_c   1.000
_cell.angle_alpha   90.00
_cell.angle_beta   90.00
_cell.angle_gamma   90.00
#
_symmetry.space_group_name_H-M   'P 1'
#
loop_
_entity.id
_entity.type
_entity.pdbx_description
1 polymer ?
#
loop_
_entity_poly.entity_id
_entity_poly.type
_entity_poly.pdbx_seq_one_letter_code
_entity_poly.pdbx_strand_id
1 'polypeptide(L)'
;MLFCGIDLHSNNSFIVIIDEDDRVVYGKRHANSMVEILEAMVPYQDEISGIAVESIFNWYWLIDGLQEQGYSVHLVNTVAVKQYDGMKHRGDESDAKHLAHLLRLGLLPEGYIMPKDRLQCAIWRESACNWYSNAVRGLLRSNRRCSVILEHAPTATRSNN
;
A
#
# COMPACT_ATOMS: atom_id res chain seq x y z
N MET A 1 -20.24 -8.19 1.42
CA MET A 1 -18.76 -8.16 1.51
C MET A 1 -18.30 -6.71 1.61
N LEU A 2 -17.20 -6.47 2.33
CA LEU A 2 -16.61 -5.14 2.50
C LEU A 2 -15.21 -5.08 1.91
N PHE A 3 -14.84 -3.92 1.39
CA PHE A 3 -13.54 -3.66 0.79
C PHE A 3 -12.93 -2.43 1.44
N CYS A 4 -11.70 -2.55 1.91
CA CYS A 4 -10.99 -1.48 2.60
C CYS A 4 -9.92 -0.88 1.70
N GLY A 5 -9.84 0.44 1.67
CA GLY A 5 -8.77 1.21 1.06
C GLY A 5 -8.09 2.08 2.11
N ILE A 6 -6.76 2.04 2.13
CA ILE A 6 -5.94 2.83 3.05
C ILE A 6 -5.00 3.69 2.21
N ASP A 7 -5.28 5.00 2.22
CA ASP A 7 -4.39 6.03 1.71
C ASP A 7 -3.36 6.35 2.81
N LEU A 8 -2.09 6.10 2.54
CA LEU A 8 -1.05 6.07 3.58
C LEU A 8 -0.14 7.28 3.42
N HIS A 9 0.08 8.01 4.51
CA HIS A 9 1.00 9.13 4.54
C HIS A 9 2.08 8.96 5.61
N SER A 10 2.95 9.97 5.74
CA SER A 10 4.10 9.91 6.64
C SER A 10 3.73 9.76 8.12
N ASN A 11 2.67 10.43 8.57
CA ASN A 11 2.27 10.47 9.98
C ASN A 11 0.81 10.08 10.24
N ASN A 12 0.02 9.85 9.19
CA ASN A 12 -1.39 9.51 9.28
C ASN A 12 -1.79 8.64 8.09
N SER A 13 -2.96 8.04 8.18
CA SER A 13 -3.60 7.32 7.08
C SER A 13 -5.08 7.67 7.04
N PHE A 14 -5.67 7.63 5.84
CA PHE A 14 -7.11 7.72 5.68
C PHE A 14 -7.65 6.35 5.29
N ILE A 15 -8.60 5.86 6.09
CA ILE A 15 -9.21 4.54 5.91
C ILE A 15 -10.61 4.74 5.38
N VAL A 16 -10.94 4.06 4.29
CA VAL A 16 -12.30 3.95 3.76
C VAL A 16 -12.69 2.48 3.64
N ILE A 17 -13.89 2.15 4.10
CA ILE A 17 -14.51 0.83 3.90
C ILE A 17 -15.77 1.03 3.08
N ILE A 18 -15.88 0.30 1.97
CA ILE A 18 -17.06 0.30 1.10
C ILE A 18 -17.73 -1.07 1.06
N ASP A 19 -19.03 -1.07 0.76
CA ASP A 19 -19.78 -2.28 0.43
C ASP A 19 -19.68 -2.65 -1.07
N GLU A 20 -20.35 -3.72 -1.46
CA GLU A 20 -20.42 -4.20 -2.84
C GLU A 20 -21.08 -3.20 -3.81
N ASP A 21 -21.93 -2.31 -3.29
CA ASP A 21 -22.66 -1.28 -4.02
C ASP A 21 -21.89 0.06 -4.09
N ASP A 22 -20.61 0.09 -3.69
CA ASP A 22 -19.76 1.29 -3.62
C ASP A 22 -20.21 2.35 -2.59
N ARG A 23 -21.04 1.95 -1.61
CA ARG A 23 -21.42 2.83 -0.50
C ARG A 23 -20.35 2.82 0.57
N VAL A 24 -20.02 4.01 1.08
CA VAL A 24 -19.07 4.16 2.18
C VAL A 24 -19.75 3.77 3.48
N VAL A 25 -19.21 2.74 4.14
CA VAL A 25 -19.63 2.26 5.46
C VAL A 25 -18.80 2.92 6.56
N TYR A 26 -17.55 3.23 6.25
CA TYR A 26 -16.62 3.89 7.15
C TYR A 26 -15.66 4.79 6.36
N GLY A 27 -15.33 5.95 6.91
CA GLY A 27 -14.38 6.90 6.31
C GLY A 27 -13.78 7.82 7.35
N LYS A 28 -12.51 7.65 7.71
CA LYS A 28 -11.86 8.50 8.71
C LYS A 28 -10.34 8.50 8.60
N ARG A 29 -9.74 9.63 8.98
CA ARG A 29 -8.29 9.76 9.22
C ARG A 29 -7.89 9.23 10.58
N HIS A 30 -6.78 8.51 10.62
CA HIS A 30 -6.15 7.96 11.83
C HIS A 30 -4.67 8.32 11.90
N ALA A 31 -4.11 8.34 13.11
CA ALA A 31 -2.67 8.36 13.23
C ALA A 31 -2.08 7.05 12.68
N ASN A 32 -0.79 7.05 12.33
CA ASN A 32 -0.07 5.83 11.97
C ASN A 32 0.23 4.99 13.22
N SER A 33 -0.82 4.42 13.79
CA SER A 33 -0.82 3.56 14.97
C SER A 33 -1.55 2.27 14.62
N MET A 34 -0.86 1.13 14.71
CA MET A 34 -1.47 -0.17 14.43
C MET A 34 -2.68 -0.42 15.34
N VAL A 35 -2.62 0.03 16.60
CA VAL A 35 -3.74 -0.11 17.55
C VAL A 35 -4.97 0.66 17.07
N GLU A 36 -4.81 1.95 16.73
CA GLU A 36 -5.94 2.79 16.27
C GLU A 36 -6.56 2.25 14.97
N ILE A 37 -5.71 1.82 14.03
CA ILE A 37 -6.14 1.28 12.75
C ILE A 37 -6.93 -0.02 12.97
N LEU A 38 -6.44 -0.93 13.80
CA LEU A 38 -7.14 -2.17 14.10
C LEU A 38 -8.46 -1.91 14.83
N GLU A 39 -8.48 -1.03 15.83
CA GLU A 39 -9.72 -0.65 16.54
C GLU A 39 -10.80 -0.11 15.59
N ALA A 40 -10.40 0.65 14.58
CA ALA A 40 -11.31 1.15 13.55
C ALA A 40 -11.88 0.03 12.64
N MET A 41 -11.13 -1.05 12.46
CA MET A 41 -11.46 -2.14 11.52
C MET A 41 -12.11 -3.35 12.18
N VAL A 42 -11.89 -3.56 13.49
CA VAL A 42 -12.48 -4.66 14.28
C VAL A 42 -13.98 -4.83 14.08
N PRO A 43 -14.82 -3.76 14.06
CA PRO A 43 -16.26 -3.92 13.85
C PRO A 43 -16.65 -4.54 12.50
N TYR A 44 -15.74 -4.57 11.53
CA TYR A 44 -15.96 -4.99 10.15
C TYR A 44 -15.14 -6.23 9.77
N GLN A 45 -14.35 -6.77 10.70
CA GLN A 45 -13.29 -7.76 10.41
C GLN A 45 -13.81 -8.97 9.62
N ASP A 46 -14.92 -9.55 10.05
CA ASP A 46 -15.50 -10.76 9.44
C ASP A 46 -16.09 -10.52 8.04
N GLU A 47 -16.35 -9.25 7.69
CA GLU A 47 -16.95 -8.88 6.41
C GLU A 47 -15.93 -8.36 5.39
N ILE A 48 -14.74 -7.92 5.86
CA ILE A 48 -13.67 -7.41 5.01
C ILE A 48 -13.07 -8.54 4.17
N SER A 49 -13.28 -8.46 2.86
CA SER A 49 -12.74 -9.41 1.88
C SER A 49 -11.31 -9.08 1.46
N GLY A 50 -10.89 -7.83 1.61
CA GLY A 50 -9.51 -7.42 1.37
C GLY A 50 -9.24 -5.95 1.72
N ILE A 51 -7.95 -5.63 1.86
CA ILE A 51 -7.45 -4.30 2.18
C ILE A 51 -6.44 -3.87 1.11
N ALA A 52 -6.71 -2.77 0.42
CA ALA A 52 -5.78 -2.13 -0.49
C ALA A 52 -4.97 -1.04 0.24
N VAL A 53 -3.65 -1.16 0.28
CA VAL A 53 -2.76 -0.19 0.94
C VAL A 53 -1.90 0.54 -0.08
N GLU A 54 -1.88 1.87 -0.01
CA GLU A 54 -1.04 2.70 -0.85
C GLU A 54 0.47 2.41 -0.68
N SER A 55 1.21 2.18 -1.78
CA SER A 55 2.66 1.93 -1.73
C SER A 55 3.48 3.21 -1.57
N ILE A 56 3.59 3.74 -0.35
CA ILE A 56 4.52 4.84 0.00
C ILE A 56 5.70 4.37 0.87
N PHE A 57 6.56 5.29 1.33
CA PHE A 57 7.86 4.94 1.96
C PHE A 57 7.81 4.20 3.31
N ASN A 58 6.64 3.89 3.85
CA ASN A 58 6.46 3.26 5.16
C ASN A 58 5.39 2.14 5.19
N TRP A 59 4.97 1.55 4.06
CA TRP A 59 3.86 0.57 4.07
C TRP A 59 4.14 -0.73 4.84
N TYR A 60 5.40 -1.13 5.02
CA TYR A 60 5.78 -2.46 5.53
C TYR A 60 5.19 -2.78 6.90
N TRP A 61 5.26 -1.85 7.86
CA TRP A 61 4.74 -2.09 9.22
C TRP A 61 3.22 -2.29 9.22
N LEU A 62 2.52 -1.58 8.32
CA LEU A 62 1.08 -1.65 8.20
C LEU A 62 0.66 -2.98 7.57
N ILE A 63 1.28 -3.36 6.46
CA ILE A 63 0.99 -4.64 5.80
C ILE A 63 1.33 -5.81 6.72
N ASP A 64 2.52 -5.81 7.32
CA ASP A 64 2.95 -6.90 8.19
C ASP A 64 2.00 -7.07 9.39
N GLY A 65 1.57 -5.97 10.02
CA GLY A 65 0.65 -6.03 11.16
C GLY A 65 -0.78 -6.41 10.78
N LEU A 66 -1.29 -5.96 9.62
CA LEU A 66 -2.61 -6.38 9.12
C LEU A 66 -2.61 -7.88 8.75
N GLN A 67 -1.56 -8.37 8.10
CA GLN A 67 -1.42 -9.80 7.78
C GLN A 67 -1.32 -10.67 9.05
N GLU A 68 -0.66 -10.18 10.10
CA GLU A 68 -0.60 -10.86 11.40
C GLU A 68 -1.97 -10.99 12.08
N GLN A 69 -2.90 -10.08 11.80
CA GLN A 69 -4.30 -10.17 12.25
C GLN A 69 -5.20 -11.00 11.31
N GLY A 70 -4.62 -11.64 10.30
CA GLY A 70 -5.35 -12.51 9.37
C GLY A 70 -6.06 -11.80 8.22
N TYR A 71 -5.82 -10.50 8.02
CA TYR A 71 -6.39 -9.79 6.88
C TYR A 71 -5.73 -10.17 5.56
N SER A 72 -6.52 -10.20 4.49
CA SER A 72 -6.00 -10.26 3.11
C SER A 72 -5.62 -8.86 2.66
N VAL A 73 -4.32 -8.63 2.43
CA VAL A 73 -3.76 -7.29 2.16
C VAL A 73 -3.10 -7.25 0.80
N HIS A 74 -3.43 -6.21 0.03
CA HIS A 74 -2.94 -5.94 -1.31
C HIS A 74 -2.15 -4.63 -1.28
N LEU A 75 -0.86 -4.70 -1.60
CA LEU A 75 -0.04 -3.51 -1.79
C LEU A 75 -0.35 -2.91 -3.16
N VAL A 76 -0.75 -1.65 -3.23
CA VAL A 76 -1.13 -1.02 -4.50
C VAL A 76 0.06 -0.34 -5.14
N ASN A 77 0.37 -0.68 -6.40
CA ASN A 77 1.33 0.07 -7.20
C ASN A 77 0.72 1.39 -7.68
N THR A 78 0.90 2.45 -6.90
CA THR A 78 0.32 3.78 -7.17
C THR A 78 0.75 4.39 -8.50
N VAL A 79 1.93 4.06 -9.01
CA VAL A 79 2.41 4.53 -10.33
C VAL A 79 1.57 3.95 -11.47
N ALA A 80 1.03 2.75 -11.28
CA ALA A 80 0.20 2.06 -12.26
C ALA A 80 -1.30 2.38 -12.10
N VAL A 81 -1.71 3.00 -10.99
CA VAL A 81 -3.09 3.48 -10.79
C VAL A 81 -3.34 4.65 -11.74
N LYS A 82 -4.21 4.43 -12.73
CA LYS A 82 -4.63 5.50 -13.66
C LYS A 82 -5.52 6.48 -12.92
N GLN A 83 -4.96 7.64 -12.59
CA GLN A 83 -5.76 8.75 -12.08
C GLN A 83 -6.53 9.38 -13.25
N TYR A 84 -7.85 9.53 -13.09
CA TYR A 84 -8.65 10.24 -14.08
C TYR A 84 -8.43 11.75 -13.92
N ASP A 85 -7.82 12.38 -14.93
CA ASP A 85 -7.45 13.82 -14.98
C ASP A 85 -8.64 14.81 -14.85
N GLY A 86 -9.89 14.33 -14.80
CA GLY A 86 -11.10 15.16 -14.80
C GLY A 86 -11.69 15.51 -13.42
N MET A 87 -11.16 14.97 -12.32
CA MET A 87 -11.75 15.17 -10.98
C MET A 87 -11.21 16.43 -10.27
N LYS A 88 -12.10 17.40 -10.04
CA LYS A 88 -11.82 18.66 -9.32
C LYS A 88 -11.69 18.52 -7.80
N HIS A 89 -11.97 17.35 -7.24
CA HIS A 89 -11.89 17.09 -5.79
C HIS A 89 -10.89 15.97 -5.57
N ARG A 90 -9.68 16.36 -5.13
CA ARG A 90 -8.62 15.45 -4.73
C ARG A 90 -8.45 15.58 -3.23
N GLY A 91 -8.52 14.47 -2.52
CA GLY A 91 -8.30 14.43 -1.09
C GLY A 91 -8.18 12.99 -0.61
N ASP A 92 -7.63 12.83 0.56
CA ASP A 92 -7.21 11.54 1.09
C ASP A 92 -8.40 10.55 1.22
N GLU A 93 -9.62 11.07 1.46
CA GLU A 93 -10.86 10.29 1.41
C GLU A 93 -11.16 9.75 0.01
N SER A 94 -11.06 10.59 -1.03
CA SER A 94 -11.34 10.17 -2.41
C SER A 94 -10.30 9.18 -2.90
N ASP A 95 -9.04 9.36 -2.49
CA ASP A 95 -7.93 8.48 -2.85
C ASP A 95 -8.10 7.11 -2.17
N ALA A 96 -8.36 7.07 -0.85
CA ALA A 96 -8.68 5.84 -0.13
C ALA A 96 -9.92 5.13 -0.69
N LYS A 97 -11.00 5.87 -0.98
CA LYS A 97 -12.20 5.29 -1.61
C LYS A 97 -11.87 4.68 -2.97
N HIS A 98 -11.04 5.35 -3.77
CA HIS A 98 -10.65 4.85 -5.08
C HIS A 98 -9.89 3.51 -4.99
N LEU A 99 -8.99 3.37 -4.01
CA LEU A 99 -8.29 2.11 -3.76
C LEU A 99 -9.28 0.97 -3.41
N ALA A 100 -10.21 1.25 -2.49
CA ALA A 100 -11.25 0.28 -2.09
C ALA A 100 -12.11 -0.13 -3.30
N HIS A 101 -12.46 0.83 -4.15
CA HIS A 101 -13.24 0.60 -5.36
C HIS A 101 -12.51 -0.26 -6.40
N LEU A 102 -11.23 0.00 -6.63
CA LEU A 102 -10.42 -0.80 -7.55
C LEU A 102 -10.27 -2.25 -7.05
N LEU A 103 -10.10 -2.42 -5.73
CA LEU A 103 -10.07 -3.74 -5.11
C LEU A 103 -11.41 -4.48 -5.29
N ARG A 104 -12.54 -3.81 -5.03
CA ARG A 104 -13.89 -4.35 -5.23
C ARG A 104 -14.10 -4.84 -6.67
N LEU A 105 -13.58 -4.13 -7.66
CA LEU A 105 -13.69 -4.49 -9.07
C LEU A 105 -12.68 -5.56 -9.53
N GLY A 106 -11.70 -5.93 -8.70
CA GLY A 106 -10.60 -6.82 -9.10
C GLY A 106 -9.66 -6.19 -10.15
N LEU A 107 -9.59 -4.85 -10.18
CA LEU A 107 -8.79 -4.07 -11.15
C LEU A 107 -7.56 -3.42 -10.50
N LEU A 108 -7.27 -3.79 -9.25
CA LEU A 108 -6.20 -3.20 -8.46
C LEU A 108 -4.84 -3.55 -9.08
N PRO A 109 -4.02 -2.55 -9.49
CA PRO A 109 -2.65 -2.83 -9.90
C PRO A 109 -1.80 -3.09 -8.66
N GLU A 110 -1.44 -4.35 -8.43
CA GLU A 110 -0.71 -4.75 -7.23
C GLU A 110 0.81 -4.59 -7.37
N GLY A 111 1.44 -4.17 -6.28
CA GLY A 111 2.87 -4.26 -6.04
C GLY A 111 3.23 -5.60 -5.43
N TYR A 112 4.50 -6.01 -5.57
CA TYR A 112 4.96 -7.28 -5.04
C TYR A 112 5.29 -7.18 -3.54
N ILE A 113 4.60 -7.97 -2.71
CA ILE A 113 4.92 -8.15 -1.28
C ILE A 113 5.91 -9.32 -1.14
N MET A 114 7.15 -9.02 -0.76
CA MET A 114 8.16 -10.06 -0.51
C MET A 114 7.81 -10.86 0.76
N PRO A 115 7.78 -12.21 0.73
CA PRO A 115 7.53 -13.03 1.92
C PRO A 115 8.56 -12.85 3.05
N LYS A 116 8.12 -13.00 4.31
CA LYS A 116 8.96 -12.81 5.52
C LYS A 116 10.07 -13.87 5.65
N ASP A 117 9.81 -15.10 5.24
CA ASP A 117 10.68 -16.27 5.35
C ASP A 117 11.90 -16.23 4.42
N ARG A 118 11.79 -15.57 3.27
CA ARG A 118 12.89 -15.35 2.33
C ARG A 118 13.87 -14.27 2.78
N LEU A 119 13.67 -13.68 3.96
CA LEU A 119 14.50 -12.58 4.45
C LEU A 119 15.51 -13.06 5.47
N GLN A 120 16.72 -13.34 4.99
CA GLN A 120 17.94 -13.14 5.78
C GLN A 120 18.25 -11.64 6.01
N CYS A 121 17.21 -10.78 5.97
CA CYS A 121 17.23 -9.47 5.32
C CYS A 121 16.24 -8.46 5.94
N ALA A 122 15.95 -8.53 7.26
CA ALA A 122 15.26 -7.43 7.94
C ALA A 122 15.98 -6.07 7.69
N ILE A 123 17.33 -6.11 7.64
CA ILE A 123 18.21 -4.99 7.28
C ILE A 123 18.00 -4.52 5.81
N TRP A 124 17.68 -5.43 4.89
CA TRP A 124 17.51 -5.09 3.47
C TRP A 124 16.13 -4.50 3.16
N ARG A 125 15.07 -4.82 3.89
CA ARG A 125 13.75 -4.19 3.67
C ARG A 125 13.80 -2.69 3.95
N GLU A 126 14.39 -2.32 5.09
CA GLU A 126 14.57 -0.91 5.47
C GLU A 126 15.58 -0.20 4.52
N SER A 127 16.68 -0.87 4.17
CA SER A 127 17.69 -0.31 3.26
C SER A 127 17.22 -0.16 1.81
N ALA A 128 16.45 -1.12 1.27
CA ALA A 128 15.87 -1.04 -0.07
C ALA A 128 14.80 0.05 -0.15
N CYS A 129 14.02 0.24 0.93
CA CYS A 129 13.05 1.31 1.00
C CYS A 129 13.74 2.69 1.06
N ASN A 130 14.83 2.82 1.85
CA ASN A 130 15.65 4.04 1.84
C ASN A 130 16.31 4.29 0.48
N TRP A 131 16.81 3.25 -0.19
CA TRP A 131 17.38 3.37 -1.53
C TRP A 131 16.32 3.80 -2.56
N TYR A 132 15.15 3.14 -2.59
CA TYR A 132 14.04 3.52 -3.46
C TYR A 132 13.54 4.94 -3.16
N SER A 133 13.49 5.33 -1.87
CA SER A 133 13.16 6.70 -1.45
C SER A 133 14.13 7.74 -1.98
N ASN A 134 15.42 7.49 -1.86
CA ASN A 134 16.44 8.40 -2.35
C ASN A 134 16.48 8.42 -3.89
N ALA A 135 16.24 7.28 -4.54
CA ALA A 135 16.13 7.18 -5.99
C ALA A 135 14.92 7.93 -6.53
N VAL A 136 13.72 7.75 -5.95
CA VAL A 136 12.49 8.45 -6.35
C VAL A 136 12.54 9.94 -6.01
N ARG A 137 13.07 10.35 -4.84
CA ARG A 137 13.30 11.77 -4.53
C ARG A 137 14.33 12.40 -5.46
N GLY A 138 15.33 11.63 -5.88
CA GLY A 138 16.29 12.03 -6.92
C GLY A 138 15.63 12.17 -8.30
N LEU A 139 14.74 11.24 -8.64
CA LEU A 139 13.98 11.23 -9.90
C LEU A 139 12.98 12.40 -9.97
N LEU A 140 12.25 12.68 -8.90
CA LEU A 140 11.29 13.79 -8.82
C LEU A 140 11.96 15.18 -8.88
N ARG A 141 13.27 15.27 -8.58
CA ARG A 141 14.06 16.51 -8.78
C ARG A 141 14.59 16.68 -10.20
N SER A 142 14.66 15.61 -10.98
CA SER A 142 15.17 15.64 -12.34
C SER A 142 14.00 15.41 -13.29
N ASN A 143 13.46 16.49 -13.88
CA ASN A 143 12.35 16.46 -14.82
C ASN A 143 12.73 15.78 -16.16
N ARG A 144 13.04 14.48 -16.11
CA ARG A 144 13.31 13.64 -17.28
C ARG A 144 12.41 12.41 -17.19
N ARG A 145 11.43 12.37 -18.11
CA ARG A 145 10.74 11.14 -18.52
C ARG A 145 11.79 10.05 -18.75
N CYS A 146 11.69 8.92 -18.05
CA CYS A 146 11.80 7.61 -18.70
C CYS A 146 11.57 6.43 -17.75
N SER A 147 10.86 5.47 -18.34
CA SER A 147 10.76 4.04 -18.05
C SER A 147 12.07 3.38 -17.65
N VAL A 148 12.10 2.73 -16.48
CA VAL A 148 13.03 1.63 -16.19
C VAL A 148 12.26 0.54 -15.44
N ILE A 149 11.94 -0.53 -16.16
CA ILE A 149 11.49 -1.80 -15.60
C ILE A 149 12.73 -2.52 -15.05
N LEU A 150 12.57 -3.15 -13.89
CA LEU A 150 13.56 -3.94 -13.16
C LEU A 150 14.12 -5.08 -14.02
N GLU A 151 15.31 -4.87 -14.60
CA GLU A 151 16.25 -5.96 -14.88
C GLU A 151 17.49 -5.72 -14.02
N HIS A 152 18.10 -6.82 -13.55
CA HIS A 152 19.29 -6.93 -12.69
C HIS A 152 19.03 -7.04 -11.18
N ALA A 153 18.54 -8.21 -10.76
CA ALA A 153 18.91 -8.76 -9.46
C ALA A 153 20.37 -9.26 -9.52
N PRO A 154 21.25 -8.89 -8.57
CA PRO A 154 22.61 -9.43 -8.54
C PRO A 154 22.58 -10.89 -8.09
N THR A 155 23.17 -11.77 -8.88
CA THR A 155 23.38 -13.19 -8.53
C THR A 155 24.29 -13.28 -7.31
N ALA A 156 23.77 -13.86 -6.22
CA ALA A 156 24.53 -14.14 -5.02
C ALA A 156 25.67 -15.12 -5.32
N THR A 157 26.90 -14.64 -5.27
CA THR A 157 28.10 -15.49 -5.21
C THR A 157 28.13 -16.18 -3.84
N ARG A 158 27.95 -17.50 -3.83
CA ARG A 158 28.30 -18.37 -2.69
C ARG A 158 29.80 -18.23 -2.43
N SER A 159 30.18 -17.73 -1.26
CA SER A 159 31.50 -18.01 -0.68
C SER A 159 31.36 -19.13 0.35
N ASN A 160 31.92 -20.31 0.02
CA ASN A 160 32.27 -21.31 1.02
C ASN A 160 33.38 -20.74 1.91
N ASN A 161 33.18 -20.74 3.22
CA ASN A 161 34.12 -21.37 4.17
C ASN A 161 33.43 -21.54 5.53
#